data_AF-A0A3D1F3Z4-F1
#
_entry.id   AF-A0A3D1F3Z4-F1
#
_cell.length_a   1.000
_cell.length_b   1.000
_cell.length_c   1.000
_cell.angle_alpha   90.00
_cell.angle_beta   90.00
_cell.angle_gamma   90.00
#
_symmetry.space_group_name_H-M   'P 1'
#
loop_
_entity.id
_entity.type
_entity.pdbx_description
1 polymer ?
#
loop_
_entity_poly.entity_id
_entity_poly.type
_entity_poly.pdbx_seq_one_letter_code
_entity_poly.pdbx_strand_id
1 'polypeptide(L)'
;MTNSPPASVESIRTIIAIISLLLSYLIMPMIFGLKDGFSGMSPGKWICGVQVLDAETHLPISFIQALKRNLILIVPLLPLVIAFTLAKGYRLGDKWANTKVVLRSKRNHLVFTGGLSCEDCQYDLTGNVTGNCPECGRQIPEAAMRQIHEDAQTTMMPA
;
A
#
# COMPACT_ATOMS: atom_id res chain seq x y z
N MET A 1 6.57 -60.48 -7.71
CA MET A 1 5.14 -60.37 -7.34
C MET A 1 4.96 -59.06 -6.62
N THR A 2 4.55 -58.01 -7.33
CA THR A 2 4.26 -56.69 -6.73
C THR A 2 2.79 -56.68 -6.36
N ASN A 3 2.48 -56.72 -5.05
CA ASN A 3 1.12 -56.58 -4.56
C ASN A 3 0.67 -55.13 -4.82
N SER A 4 -0.20 -54.95 -5.81
CA SER A 4 -0.89 -53.68 -6.02
C SER A 4 -1.75 -53.38 -4.78
N PRO A 5 -1.70 -52.14 -4.24
CA PRO A 5 -2.49 -51.79 -3.08
C PRO A 5 -3.99 -51.90 -3.36
N PRO A 6 -4.83 -52.19 -2.35
CA PRO A 6 -6.27 -52.26 -2.53
C PRO A 6 -6.85 -50.89 -2.89
N ALA A 7 -7.88 -50.87 -3.75
CA ALA A 7 -8.47 -49.65 -4.31
C ALA A 7 -8.95 -48.62 -3.27
N SER A 8 -9.26 -49.06 -2.04
CA SER A 8 -9.60 -48.16 -0.92
C SER A 8 -8.42 -47.30 -0.45
N VAL A 9 -7.19 -47.82 -0.52
CA VAL A 9 -5.97 -47.11 -0.10
C VAL A 9 -5.58 -46.04 -1.12
N GLU A 10 -5.76 -46.31 -2.41
CA GLU A 10 -5.60 -45.34 -3.49
C GLU A 10 -6.58 -44.16 -3.34
N SER A 11 -7.85 -44.44 -3.04
CA SER A 11 -8.89 -43.41 -2.82
C SER A 11 -8.63 -42.56 -1.57
N ILE A 12 -8.13 -43.16 -0.48
CA ILE A 12 -7.76 -42.40 0.73
C ILE A 12 -6.58 -41.46 0.43
N ARG A 13 -5.59 -41.93 -0.33
CA ARG A 13 -4.43 -41.11 -0.74
C ARG A 13 -4.83 -39.91 -1.59
N THR A 14 -5.74 -40.09 -2.55
CA THR A 14 -6.21 -38.99 -3.39
C THR A 14 -6.99 -37.95 -2.59
N ILE A 15 -7.85 -38.37 -1.67
CA ILE A 15 -8.58 -37.47 -0.76
C ILE A 15 -7.60 -36.66 0.11
N ILE A 16 -6.61 -37.31 0.72
CA ILE A 16 -5.58 -36.63 1.52
C ILE A 16 -4.78 -35.64 0.68
N ALA A 17 -4.42 -36.00 -0.56
CA ALA A 17 -3.69 -35.12 -1.47
C ALA A 17 -4.52 -33.88 -1.85
N ILE A 18 -5.81 -34.04 -2.15
CA ILE A 18 -6.73 -32.95 -2.45
C ILE A 18 -6.89 -32.03 -1.24
N ILE A 19 -7.10 -32.58 -0.04
CA ILE A 19 -7.20 -31.80 1.20
C ILE A 19 -5.91 -31.04 1.46
N SER A 20 -4.75 -31.70 1.30
CA SER A 20 -3.44 -31.07 1.48
C SER A 20 -3.22 -29.93 0.49
N LEU A 21 -3.64 -30.11 -0.76
CA LEU A 21 -3.54 -29.09 -1.81
C LEU A 21 -4.46 -27.90 -1.51
N LEU A 22 -5.72 -28.14 -1.15
CA LEU A 22 -6.67 -27.09 -0.74
C LEU A 22 -6.18 -26.33 0.50
N LEU A 23 -5.66 -27.05 1.49
CA LEU A 23 -5.13 -26.45 2.72
C LEU A 23 -3.89 -25.60 2.42
N SER A 24 -2.98 -26.09 1.58
CA SER A 24 -1.80 -25.34 1.16
C SER A 24 -2.16 -24.05 0.40
N TYR A 25 -3.19 -24.11 -0.45
CA TYR A 25 -3.72 -22.97 -1.20
C TYR A 25 -4.30 -21.89 -0.28
N LEU A 26 -4.91 -22.28 0.84
CA LEU A 26 -5.47 -21.33 1.81
C LEU A 26 -4.40 -20.77 2.76
N ILE A 27 -3.53 -21.64 3.28
CA ILE A 27 -2.56 -21.28 4.33
C ILE A 27 -1.40 -20.45 3.79
N MET A 28 -0.85 -20.79 2.61
CA MET A 28 0.30 -20.07 2.06
C MET A 28 0.06 -18.56 1.88
N PRO A 29 -1.01 -18.09 1.20
CA PRO A 29 -1.26 -16.67 1.06
C PRO A 29 -1.64 -16.02 2.40
N MET A 30 -2.18 -16.77 3.36
CA MET A 30 -2.43 -16.25 4.70
C MET A 30 -1.12 -15.99 5.47
N ILE A 31 -0.14 -16.91 5.41
CA ILE A 31 1.19 -16.73 6.01
C ILE A 31 1.94 -15.58 5.34
N PHE A 32 1.96 -15.55 4.00
CA PHE A 32 2.53 -14.43 3.25
C PHE A 32 1.80 -13.12 3.53
N GLY A 33 0.49 -13.20 3.79
CA GLY A 33 -0.37 -12.08 4.07
C GLY A 33 -0.14 -11.46 5.46
N LEU A 34 0.01 -12.33 6.47
CA LEU A 34 0.24 -11.98 7.86
C LEU A 34 1.66 -11.43 8.10
N LYS A 35 2.65 -11.89 7.33
CA LYS A 35 4.03 -11.36 7.35
C LYS A 35 4.10 -9.84 7.13
N ASP A 36 3.17 -9.26 6.39
CA ASP A 36 3.12 -7.83 6.08
C ASP A 36 2.31 -7.01 7.12
N GLY A 37 1.78 -7.67 8.16
CA GLY A 37 0.86 -7.08 9.14
C GLY A 37 1.51 -6.27 10.27
N PHE A 38 2.83 -6.33 10.44
CA PHE A 38 3.54 -5.57 11.48
C PHE A 38 3.86 -4.16 10.98
N SER A 39 3.00 -3.19 11.33
CA SER A 39 3.21 -1.75 11.10
C SER A 39 3.45 -1.34 9.63
N GLY A 40 2.85 -2.07 8.69
CA GLY A 40 3.00 -1.80 7.26
C GLY A 40 4.35 -2.17 6.67
N MET A 41 5.14 -2.97 7.40
CA MET A 41 6.44 -3.45 6.97
C MET A 41 6.48 -4.96 6.91
N SER A 42 7.20 -5.45 5.92
CA SER A 42 7.65 -6.82 5.83
C SER A 42 9.17 -6.83 5.78
N PRO A 43 9.84 -7.95 6.09
CA PRO A 43 11.31 -8.01 6.15
C PRO A 43 11.98 -7.44 4.89
N GLY A 44 11.44 -7.73 3.70
CA GLY A 44 11.96 -7.19 2.43
C GLY A 44 11.74 -5.68 2.27
N LYS A 45 10.56 -5.17 2.68
CA LYS A 45 10.24 -3.73 2.63
C LYS A 45 11.13 -2.93 3.58
N TRP A 46 11.41 -3.49 4.76
CA TRP A 46 12.30 -2.89 5.75
C TRP A 46 13.74 -2.74 5.23
N ILE A 47 14.28 -3.78 4.59
CA ILE A 47 15.61 -3.73 3.95
C ILE A 47 15.64 -2.69 2.83
N CYS A 48 14.60 -2.62 2.00
CA CYS A 48 14.49 -1.62 0.94
C CYS A 48 14.18 -0.20 1.46
N GLY A 49 14.00 -0.01 2.76
CA GLY A 49 13.69 1.28 3.36
C GLY A 49 12.33 1.85 2.94
N VAL A 50 11.40 1.01 2.46
CA VAL A 50 10.05 1.43 2.04
C VAL A 50 9.04 1.09 3.13
N GLN A 51 8.07 1.97 3.31
CA GLN A 51 7.01 1.84 4.30
C GLN A 51 5.66 2.08 3.64
N VAL A 52 4.65 1.35 4.10
CA VAL A 52 3.28 1.58 3.67
C VAL A 52 2.61 2.52 4.65
N LEU A 53 2.08 3.62 4.13
CA LEU A 53 1.26 4.57 4.86
C LEU A 53 -0.18 4.49 4.38
N ASP A 54 -1.09 4.85 5.25
CA ASP A 54 -2.45 5.21 4.88
C ASP A 54 -2.43 6.45 3.96
N ALA A 55 -3.28 6.45 2.92
CA ALA A 55 -3.26 7.50 1.91
C ALA A 55 -3.80 8.84 2.44
N GLU A 56 -4.73 8.81 3.40
CA GLU A 56 -5.41 9.97 3.99
C GLU A 56 -4.74 10.45 5.26
N THR A 57 -4.42 9.53 6.18
CA THR A 57 -3.87 9.91 7.50
C THR A 57 -2.35 10.02 7.49
N HIS A 58 -1.67 9.48 6.46
CA HIS A 58 -0.20 9.42 6.37
C HIS A 58 0.48 8.66 7.52
N LEU A 59 -0.30 7.94 8.31
CA LEU A 59 0.18 7.11 9.40
C LEU A 59 0.52 5.69 8.91
N PRO A 60 1.37 4.95 9.64
CA PRO A 60 1.61 3.54 9.36
C PRO A 60 0.29 2.76 9.35
N ILE A 61 0.14 1.86 8.37
CA ILE A 61 -1.12 1.13 8.20
C ILE A 61 -1.44 0.22 9.39
N SER A 62 -2.74 0.07 9.66
CA SER A 62 -3.26 -0.87 10.65
C SER A 62 -3.22 -2.32 10.14
N PHE A 63 -3.31 -3.27 11.07
CA PHE A 63 -3.34 -4.70 10.74
C PHE A 63 -4.50 -5.07 9.79
N ILE A 64 -5.68 -4.47 10.00
CA ILE A 64 -6.87 -4.73 9.16
C ILE A 64 -6.66 -4.22 7.73
N GLN A 65 -6.02 -3.06 7.56
CA GLN A 65 -5.66 -2.55 6.24
C GLN A 65 -4.63 -3.45 5.54
N ALA A 66 -3.63 -3.95 6.27
CA ALA A 66 -2.67 -4.92 5.74
C ALA A 66 -3.35 -6.22 5.28
N LEU A 67 -4.31 -6.73 6.06
CA LEU A 67 -5.09 -7.91 5.71
C LEU A 67 -5.93 -7.68 4.45
N LYS A 68 -6.63 -6.54 4.35
CA LYS A 68 -7.41 -6.17 3.14
C LYS A 68 -6.54 -6.17 1.88
N ARG A 69 -5.32 -5.60 1.95
CA ARG A 69 -4.39 -5.60 0.80
C ARG A 69 -3.99 -6.99 0.34
N ASN A 70 -3.83 -7.92 1.28
CA ASN A 70 -3.40 -9.29 1.01
C ASN A 70 -4.56 -10.25 0.73
N LEU A 71 -5.80 -9.92 1.10
CA LEU A 71 -6.98 -10.73 0.77
C LEU A 71 -7.18 -10.84 -0.76
N ILE A 72 -6.87 -9.78 -1.50
CA ILE A 72 -6.90 -9.75 -2.96
C ILE A 72 -5.96 -10.78 -3.61
N LEU A 73 -4.92 -11.26 -2.89
CA LEU A 73 -4.01 -12.31 -3.37
C LEU A 73 -4.56 -13.72 -3.19
N ILE A 74 -5.60 -13.92 -2.37
CA ILE A 74 -6.21 -15.23 -2.11
C ILE A 74 -7.14 -15.64 -3.26
N VAL A 75 -7.71 -14.66 -3.97
CA VAL A 75 -8.61 -14.94 -5.10
C VAL A 75 -7.79 -15.46 -6.28
N PRO A 76 -8.07 -16.68 -6.79
CA PRO A 76 -7.37 -17.22 -7.95
C PRO A 76 -7.57 -16.29 -9.16
N LEU A 77 -6.57 -16.18 -10.03
CA LEU A 77 -6.52 -15.29 -11.21
C LEU A 77 -6.35 -13.78 -10.93
N LEU A 78 -6.73 -13.27 -9.75
CA LEU A 78 -6.48 -11.86 -9.40
C LEU A 78 -4.98 -11.48 -9.40
N PRO A 79 -4.03 -12.33 -8.99
CA PRO A 79 -2.60 -12.05 -9.13
C PRO A 79 -2.17 -11.74 -10.56
N LEU A 80 -2.80 -12.34 -11.57
CA LEU A 80 -2.53 -12.05 -12.98
C LEU A 80 -3.02 -10.65 -13.35
N VAL A 81 -4.24 -10.29 -12.93
CA VAL A 81 -4.78 -8.93 -13.10
C VAL A 81 -3.89 -7.91 -12.39
N ILE A 82 -3.43 -8.22 -11.18
CA ILE A 82 -2.50 -7.39 -10.42
C ILE A 82 -1.22 -7.14 -11.22
N ALA A 83 -0.63 -8.17 -11.83
CA ALA A 83 0.58 -8.03 -12.64
C ALA A 83 0.37 -7.04 -13.80
N PHE A 84 -0.78 -7.09 -14.47
CA PHE A 84 -1.14 -6.11 -15.49
C PHE A 84 -1.38 -4.71 -14.93
N THR A 85 -2.01 -4.58 -13.76
CA THR A 85 -2.23 -3.27 -13.13
C THR A 85 -0.96 -2.66 -12.55
N LEU A 86 0.06 -3.47 -12.23
CA LEU A 86 1.35 -2.99 -11.74
C LEU A 86 2.04 -2.11 -12.77
N ALA A 87 1.83 -2.37 -14.06
CA ALA A 87 2.33 -1.52 -15.15
C ALA A 87 1.75 -0.09 -15.11
N LYS A 88 0.60 0.11 -14.45
CA LYS A 88 -0.02 1.43 -14.23
C LYS A 88 0.47 2.12 -12.94
N GLY A 89 1.40 1.51 -12.21
CA GLY A 89 2.05 2.11 -11.04
C GLY A 89 1.31 1.93 -9.70
N TYR A 90 0.16 1.24 -9.67
CA TYR A 90 -0.57 0.95 -8.43
C TYR A 90 -1.08 -0.49 -8.39
N ARG A 91 -1.08 -1.10 -7.20
CA ARG A 91 -1.71 -2.41 -6.99
C ARG A 91 -3.20 -2.19 -6.70
N LEU A 92 -4.08 -3.04 -7.25
CA LEU A 92 -5.51 -3.02 -6.92
C LEU A 92 -5.77 -3.10 -5.41
N GLY A 93 -4.98 -3.90 -4.69
CA GLY A 93 -5.05 -4.00 -3.24
C GLY A 93 -4.72 -2.70 -2.51
N ASP A 94 -3.80 -1.89 -3.05
CA ASP A 94 -3.41 -0.61 -2.43
C ASP A 94 -4.53 0.42 -2.55
N LYS A 95 -5.22 0.45 -3.71
CA LYS A 95 -6.40 1.29 -3.91
C LYS A 95 -7.57 0.86 -3.05
N TRP A 96 -7.80 -0.45 -2.92
CA TRP A 96 -8.90 -0.97 -2.10
C TRP A 96 -8.70 -0.73 -0.60
N ALA A 97 -7.46 -0.79 -0.13
CA ALA A 97 -7.15 -0.56 1.28
C ALA A 97 -6.79 0.90 1.61
N ASN A 98 -6.85 1.79 0.61
CA ASN A 98 -6.48 3.20 0.73
C ASN A 98 -5.06 3.42 1.29
N THR A 99 -4.08 2.74 0.70
CA THR A 99 -2.69 2.77 1.17
C THR A 99 -1.73 3.16 0.06
N LYS A 100 -0.60 3.77 0.42
CA LYS A 100 0.48 4.13 -0.49
C LYS A 100 1.83 3.65 0.05
N VAL A 101 2.74 3.31 -0.87
CA VAL A 101 4.11 2.91 -0.52
C VAL A 101 5.01 4.11 -0.72
N VAL A 102 5.74 4.48 0.33
CA VAL A 102 6.67 5.62 0.33
C VAL A 102 8.03 5.19 0.84
N LEU A 103 9.08 5.92 0.45
CA LEU A 103 10.40 5.74 1.04
C LEU A 103 10.39 6.30 2.47
N ARG A 104 10.89 5.53 3.45
CA ARG A 104 10.87 5.89 4.88
C ARG A 104 11.58 7.20 5.15
N SER A 105 12.70 7.48 4.48
CA SER A 105 13.42 8.75 4.60
C SER A 105 12.62 9.95 4.08
N LYS A 106 11.68 9.73 3.16
CA LYS A 106 10.82 10.77 2.57
C LYS A 106 9.39 10.75 3.09
N ARG A 107 9.10 10.06 4.20
CA ARG A 107 7.73 9.93 4.72
C ARG A 107 7.03 11.28 5.00
N ASN A 108 7.81 12.29 5.40
CA ASN A 108 7.31 13.63 5.72
C ASN A 108 7.47 14.62 4.55
N HIS A 109 7.90 14.13 3.39
CA HIS A 109 8.04 15.00 2.22
C HIS A 109 6.64 15.40 1.72
N LEU A 110 6.49 16.65 1.32
CA LEU A 110 5.20 17.28 0.99
C LEU A 110 4.42 16.53 -0.09
N VAL A 111 5.12 16.04 -1.11
CA VAL A 111 4.59 15.13 -2.15
C VAL A 111 3.84 13.92 -1.57
N PHE A 112 4.26 13.40 -0.41
CA PHE A 112 3.66 12.25 0.24
C PHE A 112 2.72 12.61 1.38
N THR A 113 2.90 13.75 2.05
CA THR A 113 2.02 14.28 3.10
C THR A 113 0.84 15.12 2.58
N GLY A 114 0.79 15.34 1.26
CA GLY A 114 -0.27 16.15 0.63
C GLY A 114 -0.08 17.65 0.82
N GLY A 115 1.03 18.08 1.45
CA GLY A 115 1.35 19.49 1.62
C GLY A 115 1.69 20.15 0.28
N LEU A 116 1.34 21.42 0.16
CA LEU A 116 1.66 22.23 -1.01
C LEU A 116 3.17 22.49 -1.06
N SER A 117 3.80 22.13 -2.17
CA SER A 117 5.23 22.36 -2.38
C SER A 117 5.48 23.08 -3.70
N CYS A 118 6.55 23.88 -3.75
CA CYS A 118 6.97 24.53 -4.97
C CYS A 118 7.45 23.50 -6.00
N GLU A 119 6.96 23.59 -7.24
CA GLU A 119 7.32 22.65 -8.30
C GLU A 119 8.80 22.70 -8.71
N ASP A 120 9.47 23.85 -8.53
CA ASP A 120 10.89 24.00 -8.89
C ASP A 120 11.83 23.59 -7.76
N CYS A 121 11.66 24.16 -6.57
CA CYS A 121 12.62 23.98 -5.47
C CYS A 121 12.11 23.07 -4.34
N GLN A 122 10.87 22.56 -4.44
CA GLN A 122 10.24 21.70 -3.44
C GLN A 122 10.11 22.33 -2.04
N TYR A 123 10.19 23.66 -1.95
CA TYR A 123 9.93 24.40 -0.71
C TYR A 123 8.47 24.26 -0.25
N ASP A 124 8.26 24.23 1.06
CA ASP A 124 6.95 24.16 1.69
C ASP A 124 6.17 25.46 1.51
N LEU A 125 5.07 25.40 0.77
CA LEU A 125 4.23 26.56 0.50
C LEU A 125 3.13 26.77 1.56
N THR A 126 3.08 25.93 2.60
CA THR A 126 2.11 26.06 3.69
C THR A 126 2.19 27.45 4.32
N GLY A 127 1.05 28.16 4.36
CA GLY A 127 0.96 29.52 4.92
C GLY A 127 1.57 30.63 4.04
N ASN A 128 1.96 30.34 2.80
CA ASN A 128 2.46 31.37 1.92
C ASN A 128 1.33 32.32 1.45
N VAL A 129 1.52 33.63 1.66
CA VAL A 129 0.56 34.68 1.27
C VAL A 129 1.06 35.55 0.11
N THR A 130 2.32 35.37 -0.30
CA THR A 130 3.00 36.31 -1.21
C THR A 130 2.72 36.04 -2.69
N GLY A 131 2.16 34.87 -3.03
CA GLY A 131 1.99 34.44 -4.42
C GLY A 131 3.29 33.99 -5.10
N ASN A 132 4.45 34.15 -4.46
CA ASN A 132 5.75 33.72 -4.96
C ASN A 132 6.39 32.76 -3.96
N CYS A 133 7.20 31.81 -4.44
CA CYS A 133 7.99 30.97 -3.55
C CYS A 133 9.10 31.79 -2.87
N PRO A 134 9.25 31.74 -1.54
CA PRO A 134 10.27 32.53 -0.83
C PRO A 134 11.71 32.05 -1.07
N GLU A 135 11.92 30.80 -1.46
CA GLU A 135 13.26 30.26 -1.75
C GLU A 135 13.72 30.58 -3.17
N CYS A 136 12.90 30.31 -4.18
CA CYS A 136 13.31 30.41 -5.58
C CYS A 136 12.69 31.60 -6.33
N GLY A 137 11.75 32.33 -5.72
CA GLY A 137 11.06 33.46 -6.34
C GLY A 137 10.04 33.09 -7.42
N ARG A 138 9.84 31.80 -7.72
CA ARG A 138 8.88 31.35 -8.73
C ARG A 138 7.47 31.79 -8.36
N GLN A 139 6.73 32.32 -9.33
CA GLN A 139 5.32 32.62 -9.17
C GLN A 139 4.52 31.33 -9.02
N ILE A 140 3.67 31.29 -8.00
CA ILE A 140 2.85 30.12 -7.67
C ILE A 140 1.55 30.20 -8.47
N PRO A 141 1.12 29.11 -9.13
CA PRO A 141 -0.14 29.10 -9.86
C PRO A 141 -1.32 29.47 -8.94
N GLU A 142 -2.26 30.24 -9.47
CA GLU A 142 -3.41 30.73 -8.68
C GLU A 142 -4.23 29.59 -8.06
N ALA A 143 -4.31 28.44 -8.74
CA ALA A 143 -4.97 27.23 -8.21
C ALA A 143 -4.29 26.71 -6.93
N ALA A 144 -2.95 26.73 -6.88
CA ALA A 144 -2.20 26.33 -5.69
C ALA A 144 -2.34 27.38 -4.57
N MET A 145 -2.38 28.68 -4.90
CA MET A 145 -2.67 29.74 -3.92
C MET A 145 -4.05 29.59 -3.26
N ARG A 146 -5.08 29.20 -4.03
CA ARG A 146 -6.41 28.92 -3.47
C ARG A 146 -6.37 27.77 -2.46
N GLN A 147 -5.67 26.68 -2.78
CA GLN A 147 -5.49 25.55 -1.85
C GLN A 147 -4.72 25.97 -0.59
N ILE A 148 -3.66 26.78 -0.69
CA ILE A 148 -2.93 27.28 0.48
C ILE A 148 -3.87 28.04 1.44
N HIS A 149 -4.80 28.83 0.89
CA HIS A 149 -5.77 29.59 1.69
C HIS A 149 -6.83 28.68 2.32
N GLU A 150 -7.34 27.68 1.58
CA GLU A 150 -8.30 26.69 2.08
C GLU A 150 -7.70 25.83 3.22
N ASP A 151 -6.45 25.40 3.06
CA ASP A 151 -5.72 24.64 4.08
C ASP A 151 -5.49 25.48 5.34
N ALA A 152 -5.05 26.75 5.16
CA ALA A 152 -4.82 27.67 6.27
C ALA A 152 -6.09 27.91 7.11
N GLN A 153 -7.26 28.03 6.46
CA GLN A 153 -8.55 28.19 7.14
C GLN A 153 -8.97 26.93 7.89
N THR A 154 -8.71 25.75 7.32
CA THR A 154 -9.06 24.47 7.93
C THR A 154 -8.25 24.19 9.19
N THR A 155 -6.96 24.57 9.22
CA THR A 155 -6.11 24.45 10.43
C THR A 155 -6.50 25.38 11.58
N MET A 156 -7.35 26.39 11.35
CA MET A 156 -7.77 27.37 12.38
C MET A 156 -9.11 27.05 13.04
N MET A 157 -9.83 25.99 12.62
CA MET A 157 -11.03 25.52 13.33
C MET A 157 -10.63 24.46 14.37
N PRO A 158 -10.67 24.75 15.68
CA PRO A 158 -10.53 23.71 16.69
C PRO A 158 -11.71 22.74 16.58
N ALA A 159 -11.40 21.44 16.64
CA ALA A 159 -12.38 20.35 16.71
C ALA A 159 -13.22 20.41 17.98
#